data_AF-A0A8X8D6B2-F1
#
_entry.id   AF-A0A8X8D6B2-F1
#
_cell.length_a   1.000
_cell.length_b   1.000
_cell.length_c   1.000
_cell.angle_alpha   90.00
_cell.angle_beta   90.00
_cell.angle_gamma   90.00
#
_symmetry.space_group_name_H-M   'P 1'
#
loop_
_entity.id
_entity.type
_entity.pdbx_description
1 polymer ?
#
loop_
_entity_poly.entity_id
_entity_poly.type
_entity_poly.pdbx_seq_one_letter_code
_entity_poly.pdbx_strand_id
1 'polypeptide(L)'
;MLTLLRVLLDMQEQVLSGGHGLMVRGYDPIIKALAKDIDIRLNHRVAKISNGPNKVMVTVEDGTGFIADAAIITVPLGILKANLIHFEPKLPQWKVDAISDLGFGSENKIAMQFDGVFWPDVELLGVVAPTSYACGYFLNLHKATGHPVLVYMAAGRFACDLEKLSDESAANFVMLQLKKMFPNATEPVQYLVTRWGTDPNSLGCYSYDLVGKPGDSYERLRAPLGNLFFGGEAVSMEDHQGSVHGAYSAGIMAAENCQGHILERLGYVDKLQLVPSRGEIHDAAFPLQISRM
;
A
#
# COMPACT_ATOMS: atom_id res chain seq x y z
N MET A 1 28.75 16.43 13.52
CA MET A 1 29.70 15.31 13.60
C MET A 1 29.07 14.17 12.80
N LEU A 2 29.54 13.97 11.57
CA LEU A 2 29.01 12.98 10.63
C LEU A 2 29.47 11.57 11.05
N THR A 3 28.53 10.67 11.30
CA THR A 3 28.84 9.24 11.43
C THR A 3 28.25 8.51 10.22
N LEU A 4 29.14 8.11 9.32
CA LEU A 4 28.88 7.21 8.20
C LEU A 4 28.77 5.79 8.79
N LEU A 5 27.59 5.15 8.75
CA LEU A 5 27.44 3.76 9.16
C LEU A 5 27.32 2.88 7.90
N ARG A 6 28.36 2.06 7.67
CA ARG A 6 28.32 0.91 6.76
C ARG A 6 27.44 -0.17 7.39
N VAL A 7 26.51 -0.75 6.62
CA VAL A 7 25.84 -2.01 6.98
C VAL A 7 25.95 -2.95 5.79
N LEU A 8 26.76 -3.99 5.95
CA LEU A 8 26.80 -5.19 5.10
C LEU A 8 26.29 -6.34 5.96
N LEU A 9 25.41 -7.16 5.36
CA LEU A 9 25.06 -8.53 5.76
C LEU A 9 24.37 -8.68 7.12
N ASP A 10 23.13 -8.22 7.21
CA ASP A 10 22.05 -8.89 7.95
C ASP A 10 20.71 -8.25 7.51
N MET A 11 19.93 -8.97 6.71
CA MET A 11 18.54 -8.61 6.37
C MET A 11 17.61 -8.96 7.55
N GLN A 12 17.97 -8.55 8.77
CA GLN A 12 16.98 -8.31 9.79
C GLN A 12 16.41 -6.92 9.50
N GLU A 13 15.10 -6.83 9.25
CA GLU A 13 14.40 -5.55 9.27
C GLU A 13 14.72 -4.84 10.58
N GLN A 14 15.68 -3.91 10.56
CA GLN A 14 15.83 -2.98 11.66
C GLN A 14 14.64 -2.03 11.56
N VAL A 15 13.55 -2.36 12.26
CA VAL A 15 12.55 -1.37 12.66
C VAL A 15 13.34 -0.22 13.27
N LEU A 16 13.43 0.90 12.54
CA LEU A 16 14.26 2.03 12.95
C LEU A 16 13.85 2.42 14.37
N SER A 17 14.78 2.33 15.33
CA SER A 17 14.53 2.83 16.67
C SER A 17 14.35 4.35 16.59
N GLY A 18 13.11 4.81 16.65
CA GLY A 18 12.72 6.20 16.49
C GLY A 18 11.25 6.28 16.11
N GLY A 19 10.52 7.25 16.65
CA GLY A 19 9.08 7.42 16.41
C GLY A 19 8.69 7.65 14.94
N HIS A 20 7.43 8.03 14.72
CA HIS A 20 6.89 8.23 13.38
C HIS A 20 7.57 9.38 12.62
N GLY A 21 7.77 9.20 11.32
CA GLY A 21 8.37 10.20 10.45
C GLY A 21 7.55 10.40 9.17
N LEU A 22 7.54 11.63 8.67
CA LEU A 22 6.94 11.99 7.39
C LEU A 22 7.99 12.00 6.29
N MET A 23 7.71 11.28 5.20
CA MET A 23 8.48 11.34 3.96
C MET A 23 8.25 12.67 3.23
N VAL A 24 9.15 13.63 3.40
CA VAL A 24 8.99 15.02 2.90
C VAL A 24 8.78 15.07 1.38
N ARG A 25 9.43 14.15 0.65
CA ARG A 25 9.33 14.04 -0.81
C ARG A 25 8.29 13.01 -1.27
N GLY A 26 7.47 12.50 -0.35
CA GLY A 26 6.56 11.37 -0.59
C GLY A 26 7.29 10.06 -0.87
N TYR A 27 6.52 9.00 -1.17
CA TYR A 27 7.05 7.67 -1.53
C TYR A 27 7.42 7.53 -3.02
N ASP A 28 6.97 8.45 -3.89
CA ASP A 28 7.19 8.38 -5.35
C ASP A 28 8.67 8.21 -5.77
N PRO A 29 9.66 8.89 -5.16
CA PRO A 29 11.06 8.66 -5.49
C PRO A 29 11.52 7.22 -5.25
N ILE A 30 11.02 6.56 -4.20
CA ILE A 30 11.34 5.14 -3.90
C ILE A 30 10.71 4.25 -4.97
N ILE A 31 9.46 4.50 -5.34
CA ILE A 31 8.78 3.70 -6.37
C ILE A 31 9.48 3.84 -7.73
N LYS A 32 9.85 5.06 -8.13
CA LYS A 32 10.59 5.30 -9.38
C LYS A 32 11.95 4.62 -9.40
N ALA A 33 12.63 4.61 -8.27
CA ALA A 33 13.89 3.90 -8.09
C ALA A 33 13.74 2.39 -8.28
N LEU A 34 12.76 1.78 -7.60
CA LEU A 34 12.49 0.35 -7.69
C LEU A 34 12.00 -0.06 -9.08
N ALA A 35 11.30 0.83 -9.79
CA ALA A 35 10.79 0.60 -11.13
C ALA A 35 11.86 0.70 -12.23
N LYS A 36 13.06 1.19 -11.91
CA LYS A 36 14.13 1.41 -12.90
C LYS A 36 14.55 0.06 -13.50
N ASP A 37 14.67 0.02 -14.82
CA ASP A 37 15.13 -1.14 -15.59
C ASP A 37 14.21 -2.38 -15.50
N ILE A 38 12.95 -2.21 -15.06
CA ILE A 38 11.90 -3.23 -15.08
C ILE A 38 10.99 -3.04 -16.30
N ASP A 39 10.63 -4.12 -17.00
CA ASP A 39 9.61 -4.10 -18.06
C ASP A 39 8.20 -3.95 -17.45
N ILE A 40 7.74 -2.70 -17.31
CA ILE A 40 6.44 -2.35 -16.73
C ILE A 40 5.45 -2.02 -17.85
N ARG A 41 4.35 -2.81 -17.93
CA ARG A 41 3.25 -2.59 -18.86
C ARG A 41 2.09 -1.88 -18.17
N LEU A 42 2.02 -0.56 -18.32
CA LEU A 42 0.88 0.25 -17.84
C LEU A 42 -0.34 0.06 -18.74
N ASN A 43 -1.54 0.34 -18.22
CA ASN A 43 -2.82 0.19 -18.94
C ASN A 43 -3.13 -1.26 -19.41
N HIS A 44 -2.60 -2.25 -18.69
CA HIS A 44 -2.80 -3.69 -18.96
C HIS A 44 -3.57 -4.34 -17.80
N ARG A 45 -4.85 -3.98 -17.63
CA ARG A 45 -5.66 -4.51 -16.53
C ARG A 45 -5.89 -6.01 -16.74
N VAL A 46 -5.42 -6.82 -15.81
CA VAL A 46 -5.59 -8.29 -15.85
C VAL A 46 -7.05 -8.66 -15.63
N ALA A 47 -7.61 -9.45 -16.54
CA ALA A 47 -8.98 -9.94 -16.47
C ALA A 47 -9.06 -11.44 -16.13
N LYS A 48 -8.07 -12.22 -16.56
CA LYS A 48 -8.04 -13.68 -16.35
C LYS A 48 -6.63 -14.20 -16.10
N ILE A 49 -6.52 -15.20 -15.23
CA ILE A 49 -5.28 -15.92 -14.92
C ILE A 49 -5.55 -17.41 -15.02
N SER A 50 -4.96 -18.07 -16.02
CA SER A 50 -5.00 -19.53 -16.17
C SER A 50 -3.71 -20.16 -15.65
N ASN A 51 -3.80 -20.91 -14.56
CA ASN A 51 -2.70 -21.62 -13.92
C ASN A 51 -2.67 -23.09 -14.37
N GLY A 52 -1.76 -23.40 -15.30
CA GLY A 52 -1.50 -24.76 -15.75
C GLY A 52 -0.40 -25.46 -14.95
N PRO A 53 -0.09 -26.74 -15.27
CA PRO A 53 0.94 -27.49 -14.55
C PRO A 53 2.32 -26.83 -14.56
N ASN A 54 2.74 -26.24 -15.69
CA ASN A 54 4.10 -25.72 -15.88
C ASN A 54 4.16 -24.23 -16.27
N LYS A 55 3.03 -23.62 -16.61
CA LYS A 55 2.96 -22.27 -17.13
C LYS A 55 1.72 -21.56 -16.58
N VAL A 56 1.82 -20.25 -16.49
CA VAL A 56 0.72 -19.35 -16.20
C VAL A 56 0.44 -18.52 -17.46
N MET A 57 -0.84 -18.41 -17.83
CA MET A 57 -1.30 -17.49 -18.86
C MET A 57 -2.09 -16.36 -18.20
N VAL A 58 -1.66 -15.12 -18.41
CA VAL A 58 -2.34 -13.91 -17.95
C VAL A 58 -2.99 -13.24 -19.16
N THR A 59 -4.30 -13.02 -19.09
CA THR A 59 -5.06 -12.33 -20.13
C THR A 59 -5.55 -11.00 -19.59
N VAL A 60 -5.28 -9.92 -20.31
CA VAL A 60 -5.73 -8.56 -19.96
C VAL A 60 -7.04 -8.25 -20.69
N GLU A 61 -7.72 -7.17 -20.29
CA GLU A 61 -9.08 -6.84 -20.77
C GLU A 61 -9.22 -6.72 -22.29
N ASP A 62 -8.17 -6.29 -23.00
CA ASP A 62 -8.18 -6.20 -24.47
C ASP A 62 -8.00 -7.56 -25.18
N GLY A 63 -7.84 -8.64 -24.43
CA GLY A 63 -7.62 -10.00 -24.91
C GLY A 63 -6.14 -10.39 -25.09
N THR A 64 -5.20 -9.46 -24.91
CA THR A 64 -3.76 -9.75 -25.00
C THR A 64 -3.34 -10.75 -23.93
N GLY A 65 -2.58 -11.77 -24.33
CA GLY A 65 -2.10 -12.84 -23.46
C GLY A 65 -0.60 -12.78 -23.21
N PHE A 66 -0.20 -13.02 -21.97
CA PHE A 66 1.18 -13.16 -21.52
C PHE A 66 1.38 -14.55 -20.93
N ILE A 67 2.48 -15.23 -21.31
CA ILE A 67 2.80 -16.57 -20.81
C ILE A 67 4.09 -16.50 -20.00
N ALA A 68 4.07 -17.08 -18.80
CA ALA A 68 5.21 -17.14 -17.90
C ALA A 68 5.31 -18.52 -17.22
N ASP A 69 6.46 -18.81 -16.62
CA ASP A 69 6.68 -20.01 -15.82
C ASP A 69 5.95 -19.98 -14.47
N ALA A 70 5.78 -18.79 -13.91
CA ALA A 70 5.06 -18.50 -12.67
C ALA A 70 4.55 -17.06 -12.71
N ALA A 71 3.63 -16.71 -11.80
CA ALA A 71 3.15 -15.36 -11.62
C ALA A 71 3.10 -14.98 -10.14
N ILE A 72 3.52 -13.75 -9.82
CA ILE A 72 3.36 -13.15 -8.50
C ILE A 72 2.17 -12.19 -8.55
N ILE A 73 1.17 -12.43 -7.71
CA ILE A 73 -0.07 -11.67 -7.61
C ILE A 73 0.08 -10.66 -6.47
N THR A 74 0.08 -9.37 -6.82
CA THR A 74 0.22 -8.26 -5.86
C THR A 74 -0.96 -7.29 -5.93
N VAL A 75 -2.10 -7.72 -6.48
CA VAL A 75 -3.29 -6.88 -6.56
C VAL A 75 -3.86 -6.65 -5.15
N PRO A 76 -4.43 -5.46 -4.87
CA PRO A 76 -4.98 -5.15 -3.56
C PRO A 76 -6.05 -6.16 -3.11
N LEU A 77 -6.17 -6.36 -1.80
CA LEU A 77 -7.17 -7.28 -1.22
C LEU A 77 -8.60 -6.91 -1.68
N GLY A 78 -8.91 -5.62 -1.82
CA GLY A 78 -10.20 -5.15 -2.37
C GLY A 78 -10.51 -5.72 -3.76
N ILE A 79 -9.51 -5.84 -4.64
CA ILE A 79 -9.66 -6.44 -5.97
C ILE A 79 -9.93 -7.95 -5.89
N LEU A 80 -9.22 -8.66 -4.99
CA LEU A 80 -9.46 -10.08 -4.75
C LEU A 80 -10.87 -10.33 -4.19
N LYS A 81 -11.31 -9.51 -3.23
CA LYS A 81 -12.66 -9.60 -2.63
C LYS A 81 -13.77 -9.31 -3.63
N ALA A 82 -13.54 -8.36 -4.55
CA ALA A 82 -14.49 -8.04 -5.61
C ALA A 82 -14.56 -9.10 -6.73
N ASN A 83 -13.66 -10.09 -6.71
CA ASN A 83 -13.61 -11.19 -7.68
C ASN A 83 -13.56 -10.69 -9.14
N LEU A 84 -12.79 -9.62 -9.39
CA LEU A 84 -12.67 -9.01 -10.72
C LEU A 84 -11.72 -9.75 -11.67
N ILE A 85 -10.87 -10.63 -11.13
CA ILE A 85 -9.94 -11.46 -11.91
C ILE A 85 -10.47 -12.88 -11.95
N HIS A 86 -10.68 -13.41 -13.15
CA HIS A 86 -11.10 -14.79 -13.33
C HIS A 86 -9.92 -15.75 -13.21
N PHE A 87 -9.88 -16.56 -12.15
CA PHE A 87 -8.88 -17.62 -11.98
C PHE A 87 -9.35 -18.94 -12.58
N GLU A 88 -8.48 -19.59 -13.36
CA GLU A 88 -8.71 -20.91 -13.95
C GLU A 88 -7.52 -21.85 -13.69
N PRO A 89 -7.68 -22.96 -12.95
CA PRO A 89 -8.88 -23.36 -12.22
C PRO A 89 -9.26 -22.31 -11.16
N LYS A 90 -10.52 -22.34 -10.73
CA LYS A 90 -11.00 -21.47 -9.64
C LYS A 90 -10.11 -21.62 -8.41
N LEU A 91 -9.94 -20.52 -7.67
CA LEU A 91 -9.24 -20.58 -6.38
C LEU A 91 -9.93 -21.61 -5.47
N PRO A 92 -9.16 -22.44 -4.75
CA PRO A 92 -9.73 -23.40 -3.82
C PRO A 92 -10.43 -22.68 -2.67
N GLN A 93 -11.44 -23.33 -2.07
CA GLN A 93 -12.30 -22.70 -1.06
C GLN A 93 -11.50 -22.09 0.10
N TRP A 94 -10.48 -22.78 0.61
CA TRP A 94 -9.64 -22.29 1.71
C TRP A 94 -8.96 -20.94 1.40
N LYS A 95 -8.66 -20.66 0.12
CA LYS A 95 -8.07 -19.38 -0.32
C LYS A 95 -9.14 -18.29 -0.43
N VAL A 96 -10.31 -18.64 -0.96
CA VAL A 96 -11.47 -17.74 -1.03
C VAL A 96 -11.92 -17.31 0.38
N ASP A 97 -11.94 -18.26 1.32
CA ASP A 97 -12.22 -18.00 2.72
C ASP A 97 -11.17 -17.05 3.32
N ALA A 98 -9.87 -17.30 3.08
CA ALA A 98 -8.81 -16.43 3.58
C ALA A 98 -8.88 -14.98 3.05
N ILE A 99 -9.29 -14.80 1.80
CA ILE A 99 -9.58 -13.47 1.22
C ILE A 99 -10.79 -12.83 1.93
N SER A 100 -11.77 -13.64 2.34
CA SER A 100 -12.99 -13.18 3.00
C SER A 100 -12.79 -12.85 4.48
N ASP A 101 -11.89 -13.57 5.15
CA ASP A 101 -11.58 -13.48 6.59
C ASP A 101 -10.96 -12.13 7.00
N LEU A 102 -10.38 -11.40 6.03
CA LEU A 102 -9.79 -10.07 6.26
C LEU A 102 -10.73 -8.94 5.81
N GLY A 103 -10.72 -7.86 6.57
CA GLY A 103 -11.36 -6.61 6.20
C GLY A 103 -10.47 -5.81 5.24
N PHE A 104 -11.08 -4.90 4.49
CA PHE A 104 -10.32 -3.94 3.67
C PHE A 104 -10.88 -2.55 3.93
N GLY A 105 -10.06 -1.70 4.55
CA GLY A 105 -10.46 -0.42 5.09
C GLY A 105 -10.74 0.63 4.01
N SER A 106 -11.46 1.68 4.39
CA SER A 106 -11.65 2.89 3.59
C SER A 106 -11.23 4.10 4.43
N GLU A 107 -10.27 4.85 3.89
CA GLU A 107 -9.76 6.10 4.40
C GLU A 107 -9.45 7.03 3.22
N ASN A 108 -9.83 8.29 3.33
CA ASN A 108 -9.62 9.29 2.31
C ASN A 108 -8.95 10.54 2.89
N LYS A 109 -8.24 11.27 2.05
CA LYS A 109 -7.49 12.48 2.41
C LYS A 109 -8.05 13.66 1.66
N ILE A 110 -8.19 14.78 2.36
CA ILE A 110 -8.55 16.06 1.78
C ILE A 110 -7.40 17.01 2.08
N ALA A 111 -6.53 17.21 1.09
CA ALA A 111 -5.41 18.14 1.20
C ALA A 111 -5.87 19.52 0.77
N MET A 112 -5.60 20.55 1.57
CA MET A 112 -5.95 21.93 1.28
C MET A 112 -4.72 22.81 1.41
N GLN A 113 -4.42 23.53 0.34
CA GLN A 113 -3.34 24.52 0.28
C GLN A 113 -3.93 25.91 0.50
N PHE A 114 -3.27 26.72 1.32
CA PHE A 114 -3.66 28.09 1.65
C PHE A 114 -2.60 29.09 1.21
N ASP A 115 -2.94 30.38 1.15
CA ASP A 115 -1.96 31.46 0.88
C ASP A 115 -1.02 31.69 2.07
N GLY A 116 -1.45 31.35 3.28
CA GLY A 116 -0.69 31.53 4.51
C GLY A 116 -1.15 30.63 5.64
N VAL A 117 -0.30 30.50 6.65
CA VAL A 117 -0.57 29.70 7.84
C VAL A 117 -1.40 30.53 8.84
N PHE A 118 -2.56 30.02 9.23
CA PHE A 118 -3.43 30.60 10.26
C PHE A 118 -3.64 29.68 11.48
N TRP A 119 -2.94 28.55 11.53
CA TRP A 119 -2.99 27.55 12.59
C TRP A 119 -1.67 27.54 13.40
N PRO A 120 -1.65 26.99 14.62
CA PRO A 120 -0.42 26.91 15.43
C PRO A 120 0.61 25.94 14.83
N ASP A 121 1.88 26.12 15.18
CA ASP A 121 2.99 25.28 14.72
C ASP A 121 3.07 23.91 15.44
N VAL A 122 2.10 23.06 15.13
CA VAL A 122 1.94 21.70 15.68
C VAL A 122 1.90 20.67 14.55
N GLU A 123 2.19 19.40 14.85
CA GLU A 123 2.18 18.29 13.90
C GLU A 123 0.76 17.92 13.48
N LEU A 124 -0.16 17.87 14.44
CA LEU A 124 -1.54 17.42 14.27
C LEU A 124 -2.51 18.40 14.91
N LEU A 125 -3.68 18.58 14.29
CA LEU A 125 -4.81 19.33 14.85
C LEU A 125 -6.01 18.40 14.98
N GLY A 126 -6.43 18.09 16.19
CA GLY A 126 -7.58 17.22 16.45
C GLY A 126 -8.92 17.95 16.31
N VAL A 127 -9.90 17.31 15.70
CA VAL A 127 -11.30 17.74 15.63
C VAL A 127 -12.12 16.91 16.61
N VAL A 128 -12.55 17.55 17.70
CA VAL A 128 -13.44 16.93 18.68
C VAL A 128 -14.88 17.10 18.22
N ALA A 129 -15.62 15.99 18.15
CA ALA A 129 -17.02 15.99 17.77
C ALA A 129 -17.88 15.17 18.76
N PRO A 130 -19.18 15.46 18.88
CA PRO A 130 -20.09 14.69 19.74
C PRO A 130 -20.24 13.22 19.34
N THR A 131 -19.91 12.87 18.09
CA THR A 131 -19.98 11.51 17.57
C THR A 131 -18.67 11.13 16.87
N SER A 132 -18.36 9.84 16.83
CA SER A 132 -17.19 9.30 16.13
C SER A 132 -17.23 9.57 14.62
N TYR A 133 -18.40 9.83 14.04
CA TYR A 133 -18.57 10.12 12.62
C TYR A 133 -17.86 11.40 12.18
N ALA A 134 -17.91 12.44 13.01
CA ALA A 134 -17.32 13.74 12.71
C ALA A 134 -15.99 13.98 13.44
N CYS A 135 -15.51 12.97 14.19
CA CYS A 135 -14.20 13.00 14.80
C CYS A 135 -13.13 12.80 13.71
N GLY A 136 -12.06 13.56 13.78
CA GLY A 136 -11.00 13.50 12.78
C GLY A 136 -9.80 14.32 13.22
N TYR A 137 -8.79 14.39 12.35
CA TYR A 137 -7.63 15.22 12.60
C TYR A 137 -7.04 15.73 11.28
N PHE A 138 -6.31 16.83 11.39
CA PHE A 138 -5.50 17.36 10.32
C PHE A 138 -4.03 17.01 10.56
N LEU A 139 -3.37 16.57 9.50
CA LEU A 139 -1.91 16.54 9.43
C LEU A 139 -1.41 17.89 8.90
N ASN A 140 -0.49 18.52 9.63
CA ASN A 140 0.13 19.78 9.24
C ASN A 140 1.39 19.53 8.40
N LEU A 141 1.27 19.64 7.08
CA LEU A 141 2.42 19.47 6.18
C LEU A 141 3.36 20.68 6.18
N HIS A 142 2.92 21.85 6.66
CA HIS A 142 3.78 23.03 6.75
C HIS A 142 5.00 22.76 7.64
N LYS A 143 4.81 22.06 8.75
CA LYS A 143 5.89 21.75 9.69
C LYS A 143 7.02 20.92 9.08
N ALA A 144 6.67 19.99 8.19
CA ALA A 144 7.63 19.08 7.57
C ALA A 144 8.13 19.56 6.19
N THR A 145 7.35 20.35 5.47
CA THR A 145 7.61 20.71 4.06
C THR A 145 7.76 22.21 3.81
N GLY A 146 7.41 23.07 4.77
CA GLY A 146 7.33 24.52 4.62
C GLY A 146 6.14 25.02 3.78
N HIS A 147 5.32 24.14 3.23
CA HIS A 147 4.16 24.53 2.41
C HIS A 147 2.90 24.66 3.28
N PRO A 148 2.10 25.73 3.16
CA PRO A 148 0.89 25.97 3.96
C PRO A 148 -0.25 25.01 3.58
N VAL A 149 -0.09 23.73 3.93
CA VAL A 149 -1.01 22.65 3.58
C VAL A 149 -1.45 21.89 4.83
N LEU A 150 -2.77 21.77 4.99
CA LEU A 150 -3.39 20.87 5.95
C LEU A 150 -4.04 19.70 5.22
N VAL A 151 -3.88 18.49 5.75
CA VAL A 151 -4.52 17.28 5.22
C VAL A 151 -5.50 16.74 6.24
N TYR A 152 -6.80 16.81 5.94
CA TYR A 152 -7.82 16.18 6.77
C TYR A 152 -7.87 14.69 6.47
N MET A 153 -7.83 13.88 7.54
CA MET A 153 -7.84 12.41 7.48
C MET A 153 -9.26 11.90 7.75
N ALA A 154 -9.96 11.48 6.70
CA ALA A 154 -11.33 10.97 6.78
C ALA A 154 -11.32 9.45 6.84
N ALA A 155 -11.80 8.86 7.93
CA ALA A 155 -11.78 7.40 8.14
C ALA A 155 -13.17 6.83 8.44
N GLY A 156 -13.28 5.49 8.40
CA GLY A 156 -14.47 4.76 8.81
C GLY A 156 -15.71 5.08 7.94
N ARG A 157 -16.89 5.13 8.56
CA ARG A 157 -18.15 5.38 7.83
C ARG A 157 -18.16 6.72 7.11
N PHE A 158 -17.50 7.74 7.67
CA PHE A 158 -17.39 9.05 7.01
C PHE A 158 -16.58 8.96 5.71
N ALA A 159 -15.52 8.15 5.66
CA ALA A 159 -14.77 7.94 4.42
C ALA A 159 -15.65 7.36 3.30
N CYS A 160 -16.51 6.37 3.61
CA CYS A 160 -17.47 5.80 2.66
C CYS A 160 -18.51 6.82 2.17
N ASP A 161 -18.98 7.71 3.03
CA ASP A 161 -19.96 8.72 2.64
C ASP A 161 -19.33 9.87 1.86
N LEU A 162 -18.10 10.25 2.22
CA LEU A 162 -17.31 11.23 1.50
C LEU A 162 -17.11 10.84 0.04
N GLU A 163 -17.00 9.54 -0.26
CA GLU A 163 -16.90 9.02 -1.62
C GLU A 163 -18.10 9.37 -2.52
N LYS A 164 -19.25 9.73 -1.93
CA LYS A 164 -20.47 10.14 -2.66
C LYS A 164 -20.58 11.65 -2.87
N LEU A 165 -19.74 12.44 -2.19
CA LEU A 165 -19.76 13.91 -2.28
C LEU A 165 -18.96 14.39 -3.50
N SER A 166 -19.26 15.58 -4.03
CA SER A 166 -18.33 16.28 -4.93
C SER A 166 -17.08 16.72 -4.16
N ASP A 167 -15.97 16.93 -4.87
CA ASP A 167 -14.72 17.41 -4.24
C ASP A 167 -14.92 18.78 -3.56
N GLU A 168 -15.70 19.67 -4.17
CA GLU A 168 -16.11 20.94 -3.58
C GLU A 168 -16.90 20.74 -2.28
N SER A 169 -17.85 19.81 -2.25
CA SER A 169 -18.63 19.54 -1.03
C SER A 169 -17.77 18.97 0.09
N ALA A 170 -16.80 18.11 -0.25
CA ALA A 170 -15.84 17.58 0.70
C ALA A 170 -14.92 18.69 1.24
N ALA A 171 -14.37 19.54 0.37
CA ALA A 171 -13.56 20.69 0.77
C ALA A 171 -14.34 21.67 1.66
N ASN A 172 -15.59 21.98 1.30
CA ASN A 172 -16.48 22.82 2.10
C ASN A 172 -16.75 22.23 3.49
N PHE A 173 -16.97 20.91 3.59
CA PHE A 173 -17.10 20.25 4.89
C PHE A 173 -15.87 20.48 5.77
N VAL A 174 -14.67 20.31 5.22
CA VAL A 174 -13.43 20.50 5.97
C VAL A 174 -13.24 21.97 6.35
N MET A 175 -13.52 22.90 5.44
CA MET A 175 -13.49 24.34 5.72
C MET A 175 -14.45 24.75 6.83
N LEU A 176 -15.62 24.11 6.93
CA LEU A 176 -16.53 24.33 8.06
C LEU A 176 -15.92 23.90 9.39
N GLN A 177 -15.11 22.84 9.43
CA GLN A 177 -14.40 22.45 10.65
C GLN A 177 -13.28 23.44 10.96
N LEU A 178 -12.49 23.84 9.96
CA LEU A 178 -11.44 24.83 10.14
C LEU A 178 -11.97 26.17 10.63
N LYS A 179 -13.08 26.68 10.09
CA LYS A 179 -13.68 27.94 10.54
C LYS A 179 -14.22 27.88 11.97
N LYS A 180 -14.61 26.70 12.48
CA LYS A 180 -14.96 26.52 13.89
C LYS A 180 -13.73 26.57 14.80
N MET A 181 -12.60 26.02 14.35
CA MET A 181 -11.34 26.02 15.10
C MET A 181 -10.63 27.38 15.03
N PHE A 182 -10.68 28.01 13.86
CA PHE A 182 -9.99 29.24 13.50
C PHE A 182 -10.98 30.16 12.76
N PRO A 183 -11.70 31.06 13.45
CA PRO A 183 -12.71 31.93 12.84
C PRO A 183 -12.20 32.80 11.66
N ASN A 184 -10.89 33.05 11.62
CA ASN A 184 -10.23 33.83 10.57
C ASN A 184 -9.58 32.95 9.48
N ALA A 185 -9.89 31.65 9.41
CA ALA A 185 -9.36 30.76 8.38
C ALA A 185 -9.72 31.30 6.98
N THR A 186 -8.69 31.44 6.13
CA THR A 186 -8.85 31.85 4.73
C THR A 186 -9.34 30.69 3.89
N GLU A 187 -9.94 30.98 2.73
CA GLU A 187 -10.28 29.93 1.77
C GLU A 187 -9.00 29.26 1.20
N PRO A 188 -9.07 27.98 0.83
CA PRO A 188 -7.95 27.29 0.20
C PRO A 188 -7.76 27.78 -1.24
N VAL A 189 -6.50 27.94 -1.64
CA VAL A 189 -6.10 28.24 -3.02
C VAL A 189 -6.31 27.02 -3.91
N GLN A 190 -6.09 25.82 -3.36
CA GLN A 190 -6.25 24.55 -4.05
C GLN A 190 -6.61 23.46 -3.05
N TYR A 191 -7.36 22.46 -3.49
CA TYR A 191 -7.61 21.25 -2.73
C TYR A 191 -7.56 19.99 -3.60
N LEU A 192 -7.29 18.85 -2.96
CA LEU A 192 -7.32 17.52 -3.56
C LEU A 192 -8.07 16.57 -2.63
N VAL A 193 -8.94 15.73 -3.20
CA VAL A 193 -9.76 14.76 -2.47
C VAL A 193 -9.46 13.36 -3.03
N THR A 194 -9.05 12.43 -2.19
CA THR A 194 -8.86 11.03 -2.61
C THR A 194 -10.15 10.22 -2.49
N ARG A 195 -10.26 9.15 -3.28
CA ARG A 195 -11.40 8.22 -3.28
C ARG A 195 -10.92 6.78 -3.45
N TRP A 196 -10.27 6.25 -2.42
CA TRP A 196 -9.62 4.93 -2.50
C TRP A 196 -10.62 3.77 -2.53
N GLY A 197 -11.77 3.88 -1.85
CA GLY A 197 -12.81 2.84 -1.85
C GLY A 197 -13.51 2.65 -3.20
N THR A 198 -13.50 3.68 -4.06
CA THR A 198 -14.08 3.68 -5.41
C THR A 198 -13.02 3.71 -6.51
N ASP A 199 -11.74 3.75 -6.15
CA ASP A 199 -10.65 3.56 -7.10
C ASP A 199 -10.76 2.15 -7.71
N PRO A 200 -10.91 2.02 -9.03
CA PRO A 200 -11.20 0.74 -9.66
C PRO A 200 -10.03 -0.24 -9.63
N ASN A 201 -8.83 0.18 -9.25
CA ASN A 201 -7.63 -0.67 -9.11
C ASN A 201 -7.29 -0.98 -7.64
N SER A 202 -7.97 -0.35 -6.68
CA SER A 202 -7.71 -0.57 -5.25
C SER A 202 -8.93 -1.10 -4.50
N LEU A 203 -10.10 -0.47 -4.69
CA LEU A 203 -11.35 -0.77 -3.98
C LEU A 203 -11.22 -0.74 -2.44
N GLY A 204 -10.44 0.21 -1.94
CA GLY A 204 -10.14 0.41 -0.53
C GLY A 204 -8.69 0.84 -0.32
N CYS A 205 -8.25 0.82 0.94
CA CYS A 205 -6.93 1.33 1.34
C CYS A 205 -5.97 0.21 1.74
N TYR A 206 -6.25 -0.45 2.86
CA TYR A 206 -5.39 -1.47 3.43
C TYR A 206 -6.19 -2.48 4.25
N SER A 207 -5.63 -3.67 4.40
CA SER A 207 -6.23 -4.77 5.15
C SER A 207 -6.32 -4.49 6.65
N TYR A 208 -7.30 -5.14 7.30
CA TYR A 208 -7.44 -5.15 8.76
C TYR A 208 -8.10 -6.44 9.24
N ASP A 209 -7.94 -6.73 10.53
CA ASP A 209 -8.50 -7.94 11.15
C ASP A 209 -10.01 -7.80 11.39
N LEU A 210 -10.80 -8.74 10.84
CA LEU A 210 -12.21 -8.87 11.23
C LEU A 210 -12.33 -9.50 12.61
N VAL A 211 -13.35 -9.09 13.35
CA VAL A 211 -13.69 -9.70 14.65
C VAL A 211 -13.98 -11.18 14.42
N GLY A 212 -13.23 -12.03 15.13
CA GLY A 212 -13.39 -13.48 15.06
C GLY A 212 -12.73 -14.14 13.84
N LYS A 213 -11.83 -13.46 13.11
CA LYS A 213 -11.08 -14.09 12.01
C LYS A 213 -10.36 -15.36 12.50
N PRO A 214 -10.26 -16.40 11.66
CA PRO A 214 -9.41 -17.55 11.97
C PRO A 214 -7.93 -17.16 12.19
N GLY A 215 -7.26 -17.83 13.11
CA GLY A 215 -5.85 -17.58 13.40
C GLY A 215 -4.93 -17.82 12.21
N ASP A 216 -5.29 -18.75 11.32
CA ASP A 216 -4.51 -19.18 10.16
C ASP A 216 -4.79 -18.38 8.86
N SER A 217 -5.56 -17.28 8.97
CA SER A 217 -6.06 -16.54 7.80
C SER A 217 -4.92 -15.98 6.94
N TYR A 218 -3.85 -15.49 7.56
CA TYR A 218 -2.72 -14.90 6.84
C TYR A 218 -1.86 -15.97 6.17
N GLU A 219 -1.64 -17.10 6.84
CA GLU A 219 -0.94 -18.28 6.30
C GLU A 219 -1.66 -18.80 5.06
N ARG A 220 -2.99 -18.97 5.16
CA ARG A 220 -3.80 -19.36 4.01
C ARG A 220 -3.77 -18.29 2.93
N LEU A 221 -3.88 -17.00 3.23
CA LEU A 221 -3.88 -15.98 2.19
C LEU A 221 -2.54 -15.93 1.43
N ARG A 222 -1.43 -16.08 2.14
CA ARG A 222 -0.06 -15.98 1.60
C ARG A 222 0.43 -17.26 0.89
N ALA A 223 -0.15 -18.43 1.20
CA ALA A 223 0.27 -19.71 0.63
C ALA A 223 0.24 -19.72 -0.92
N PRO A 224 1.24 -20.28 -1.60
CA PRO A 224 1.22 -20.37 -3.07
C PRO A 224 0.13 -21.36 -3.57
N LEU A 225 -0.23 -21.23 -4.84
CA LEU A 225 -1.15 -22.14 -5.54
C LEU A 225 -0.52 -22.60 -6.86
N GLY A 226 0.17 -23.74 -6.86
CA GLY A 226 0.91 -24.21 -8.03
C GLY A 226 1.96 -23.18 -8.45
N ASN A 227 1.82 -22.60 -9.64
CA ASN A 227 2.73 -21.57 -10.16
C ASN A 227 2.31 -20.13 -9.82
N LEU A 228 1.37 -19.94 -8.89
CA LEU A 228 0.92 -18.63 -8.40
C LEU A 228 1.45 -18.33 -7.01
N PHE A 229 2.09 -17.18 -6.85
CA PHE A 229 2.63 -16.66 -5.60
C PHE A 229 1.91 -15.36 -5.24
N PHE A 230 1.87 -14.99 -3.96
CA PHE A 230 1.14 -13.81 -3.50
C PHE A 230 2.09 -12.87 -2.75
N GLY A 231 2.05 -11.59 -3.10
CA GLY A 231 2.78 -10.51 -2.44
C GLY A 231 1.87 -9.32 -2.17
N GLY A 232 2.37 -8.32 -1.44
CA GLY A 232 1.61 -7.11 -1.04
C GLY A 232 1.26 -7.06 0.45
N GLU A 233 0.70 -5.94 0.90
CA GLU A 233 0.54 -5.65 2.33
C GLU A 233 -0.34 -6.67 3.06
N ALA A 234 -1.42 -7.15 2.44
CA ALA A 234 -2.36 -8.07 3.07
C ALA A 234 -1.77 -9.46 3.34
N VAL A 235 -0.60 -9.75 2.75
CA VAL A 235 0.10 -11.01 2.91
C VAL A 235 1.47 -10.84 3.57
N SER A 236 1.72 -9.70 4.22
CA SER A 236 2.97 -9.49 4.97
C SER A 236 3.09 -10.47 6.14
N MET A 237 4.34 -10.69 6.55
CA MET A 237 4.66 -11.40 7.79
C MET A 237 4.67 -10.42 8.98
N GLU A 238 4.79 -10.96 10.20
CA GLU A 238 5.19 -10.21 11.40
C GLU A 238 4.33 -8.99 11.74
N ASP A 239 3.02 -9.07 11.49
CA ASP A 239 2.04 -8.02 11.84
C ASP A 239 2.31 -6.64 11.19
N HIS A 240 3.00 -6.61 10.03
CA HIS A 240 3.28 -5.39 9.27
C HIS A 240 2.21 -5.02 8.23
N GLN A 241 0.98 -5.53 8.35
CA GLN A 241 -0.11 -5.28 7.38
C GLN A 241 -0.48 -3.79 7.34
N GLY A 242 -1.05 -3.37 6.21
CA GLY A 242 -1.44 -1.98 5.97
C GLY A 242 -0.28 -0.99 5.82
N SER A 243 0.94 -1.48 5.62
CA SER A 243 2.14 -0.65 5.51
C SER A 243 2.88 -0.86 4.18
N VAL A 244 3.67 0.15 3.79
CA VAL A 244 4.53 0.09 2.60
C VAL A 244 5.70 -0.90 2.81
N HIS A 245 6.28 -0.95 4.00
CA HIS A 245 7.37 -1.88 4.30
C HIS A 245 6.88 -3.33 4.33
N GLY A 246 5.70 -3.58 4.91
CA GLY A 246 5.06 -4.89 4.85
C GLY A 246 4.80 -5.35 3.41
N ALA A 247 4.34 -4.44 2.53
CA ALA A 247 4.18 -4.75 1.11
C ALA A 247 5.52 -5.07 0.40
N TYR A 248 6.57 -4.30 0.70
CA TYR A 248 7.89 -4.49 0.14
C TYR A 248 8.48 -5.85 0.53
N SER A 249 8.47 -6.17 1.82
CA SER A 249 9.03 -7.42 2.35
C SER A 249 8.22 -8.64 1.93
N ALA A 250 6.89 -8.50 1.82
CA ALA A 250 6.05 -9.52 1.21
C ALA A 250 6.38 -9.76 -0.28
N GLY A 251 6.75 -8.70 -1.01
CA GLY A 251 7.22 -8.78 -2.40
C GLY A 251 8.52 -9.55 -2.53
N ILE A 252 9.51 -9.29 -1.65
CA ILE A 252 10.77 -10.03 -1.59
C ILE A 252 10.51 -11.52 -1.34
N MET A 253 9.74 -11.83 -0.29
CA MET A 253 9.37 -13.21 0.05
C MET A 253 8.68 -13.92 -1.14
N ALA A 254 7.75 -13.25 -1.82
CA ALA A 254 7.08 -13.84 -2.98
C ALA A 254 8.05 -14.13 -4.13
N ALA A 255 9.03 -13.24 -4.36
CA ALA A 255 10.07 -13.44 -5.36
C ALA A 255 11.01 -14.61 -5.01
N GLU A 256 11.43 -14.72 -3.76
CA GLU A 256 12.27 -15.83 -3.27
C GLU A 256 11.55 -17.18 -3.38
N ASN A 257 10.28 -17.25 -2.95
CA ASN A 257 9.46 -18.45 -3.09
C ASN A 257 9.27 -18.85 -4.56
N CYS A 258 9.01 -17.86 -5.42
CA CYS A 258 8.86 -18.09 -6.85
C CYS A 258 10.18 -18.60 -7.48
N GLN A 259 11.31 -18.02 -7.10
CA GLN A 259 12.62 -18.44 -7.58
C GLN A 259 12.95 -19.87 -7.14
N GLY A 260 12.76 -20.19 -5.85
CA GLY A 260 12.99 -21.53 -5.30
C GLY A 260 12.17 -22.59 -6.04
N HIS A 261 10.87 -22.34 -6.22
CA HIS A 261 9.96 -23.24 -6.95
C HIS A 261 10.42 -23.49 -8.40
N ILE A 262 10.85 -22.44 -9.12
CA ILE A 262 11.34 -22.59 -10.49
C ILE A 262 12.65 -23.41 -10.51
N LEU A 263 13.57 -23.16 -9.59
CA LEU A 263 14.85 -23.87 -9.52
C LEU A 263 14.67 -25.36 -9.19
N GLU A 264 13.81 -25.68 -8.23
CA GLU A 264 13.45 -27.06 -7.88
C GLU A 264 12.86 -27.80 -9.08
N ARG A 265 11.91 -27.17 -9.78
CA ARG A 265 11.27 -27.74 -10.98
C ARG A 265 12.27 -27.98 -12.12
N LEU A 266 13.30 -27.15 -12.23
CA LEU A 266 14.37 -27.30 -13.23
C LEU A 266 15.47 -28.28 -12.81
N GLY A 267 15.37 -28.91 -11.63
CA GLY A 267 16.33 -29.91 -11.15
C GLY A 267 17.64 -29.30 -10.63
N TYR A 268 17.68 -28.01 -10.32
CA TYR A 268 18.87 -27.32 -9.77
C TYR A 268 18.90 -27.33 -8.23
N VAL A 269 18.47 -28.44 -7.61
CA VAL A 269 18.33 -28.56 -6.15
C VAL A 269 19.70 -28.44 -5.44
N ASP A 270 20.79 -28.88 -6.07
CA ASP A 270 22.14 -28.84 -5.48
C ASP A 270 22.83 -27.45 -5.51
N LYS A 271 22.21 -26.42 -6.13
CA LYS A 271 22.74 -25.04 -6.12
C LYS A 271 22.08 -24.12 -5.10
N LEU A 272 21.12 -24.63 -4.31
CA LEU A 272 20.52 -23.89 -3.19
C LEU A 272 21.50 -23.69 -2.02
N GLN A 273 22.64 -24.39 -2.01
CA GLN A 273 23.76 -24.04 -1.14
C GLN A 273 24.67 -23.00 -1.81
N LEU A 274 24.59 -21.77 -1.30
CA LEU A 274 25.66 -20.76 -1.37
C LEU A 274 26.08 -20.35 -2.78
N VAL A 275 25.15 -19.83 -3.58
CA VAL A 275 25.50 -18.58 -4.27
C VAL A 275 24.94 -17.49 -3.39
N PRO A 276 25.74 -16.83 -2.51
CA PRO A 276 25.31 -15.51 -2.07
C PRO A 276 25.07 -14.77 -3.37
N SER A 277 23.85 -14.28 -3.56
CA SER A 277 23.54 -13.34 -4.62
C SER A 277 24.41 -12.11 -4.39
N ARG A 278 25.68 -12.18 -4.81
CA ARG A 278 26.44 -11.06 -5.35
C ARG A 278 25.83 -10.74 -6.72
N GLY A 279 24.51 -10.59 -6.78
CA GLY A 279 24.01 -9.45 -7.51
C GLY A 279 24.50 -8.28 -6.69
N GLU A 280 25.19 -7.34 -7.30
CA GLU A 280 25.23 -6.00 -6.74
C GLU A 280 23.76 -5.62 -6.53
N ILE A 281 23.23 -5.83 -5.32
CA ILE A 281 22.13 -5.02 -4.83
C ILE A 281 22.74 -3.65 -4.96
N HIS A 282 22.33 -2.91 -5.99
CA HIS A 282 22.79 -1.55 -6.14
C HIS A 282 22.55 -0.92 -4.77
N ASP A 283 23.66 -0.53 -4.13
CA ASP A 283 23.71 0.38 -2.98
C ASP A 283 23.18 1.72 -3.48
N ALA A 284 21.92 1.71 -3.90
CA ALA A 284 21.18 2.88 -4.22
C ALA A 284 20.74 3.40 -2.85
N ALA A 285 21.70 4.02 -2.17
CA ALA A 285 21.44 4.84 -1.02
C ALA A 285 20.63 6.04 -1.52
N PHE A 286 19.31 5.87 -1.55
CA PHE A 286 18.39 6.97 -1.83
C PHE A 286 18.37 7.84 -0.58
N PRO A 287 18.78 9.12 -0.65
CA PRO A 287 18.68 10.00 0.49
C PRO A 287 17.19 10.22 0.79
N LEU A 288 16.68 9.50 1.78
CA LEU A 288 15.33 9.69 2.30
C LEU A 288 15.34 10.95 3.15
N GLN A 289 14.51 11.93 2.77
CA GLN A 289 14.27 13.10 3.60
C GLN A 289 13.06 12.82 4.49
N ILE A 290 13.34 12.48 5.75
CA ILE A 290 12.34 12.17 6.77
C ILE A 290 12.29 13.31 7.77
N SER A 291 11.13 13.95 7.92
CA SER A 291 10.85 14.86 9.03
C SER A 291 10.29 14.05 10.19
N ARG A 292 10.86 14.20 11.39
CA ARG A 292 10.25 13.60 12.58
C ARG A 292 8.99 14.38 12.96
N MET A 293 7.97 13.64 13.37
CA MET A 293 6.72 14.17 13.95
C MET A 293 6.67 13.82 15.44
#